data_AF-F0TAH4-F1
#
_entry.id   AF-F0TAH4-F1
#
_cell.length_a   1.000
_cell.length_b   1.000
_cell.length_c   1.000
_cell.angle_alpha   90.00
_cell.angle_beta   90.00
_cell.angle_gamma   90.00
#
_symmetry.space_group_name_H-M   'P 1'
#
loop_
_entity.id
_entity.type
_entity.pdbx_description
1 polymer ?
#
loop_
_entity_poly.entity_id
_entity_poly.type
_entity_poly.pdbx_seq_one_letter_code
_entity_poly.pdbx_strand_id
1 'polypeptide(L)' 'MVLGISDPWISAAYVGCILATLLCVVYGILNWNKGDEEEQAQISEEIKWHEKEKDMEEKELGLWDEEDY' A
#
# COMPACT_ATOMS: atom_id res chain seq x y z
N MET A 1 2.92 -24.00 -36.72
CA MET A 1 4.11 -24.12 -35.85
C MET A 1 4.46 -22.73 -35.36
N VAL A 2 4.18 -22.44 -34.09
CA VAL A 2 4.52 -21.16 -33.45
C VAL A 2 5.55 -21.50 -32.37
N LEU A 3 6.69 -20.79 -32.36
CA LEU A 3 7.81 -21.03 -31.43
C LEU A 3 8.41 -22.46 -31.47
N GLY A 4 8.35 -23.14 -32.62
CA GLY A 4 8.85 -24.52 -32.76
C GLY A 4 7.97 -25.59 -32.10
N ILE A 5 6.84 -25.21 -31.50
CA ILE A 5 5.87 -26.11 -30.90
C ILE A 5 4.81 -26.49 -31.96
N SER A 6 4.57 -27.79 -32.10
CA SER A 6 3.61 -28.34 -33.08
C SER A 6 2.16 -28.10 -32.66
N ASP A 7 1.89 -28.13 -31.34
CA ASP A 7 0.56 -27.95 -30.78
C ASP A 7 0.24 -26.46 -30.52
N PRO A 8 -0.79 -25.91 -31.19
CA PRO A 8 -1.17 -24.50 -31.04
C PRO A 8 -1.59 -24.13 -29.62
N TRP A 9 -2.20 -25.05 -28.85
CA TRP A 9 -2.69 -24.79 -27.50
C TRP A 9 -1.56 -24.58 -26.50
N ILE A 10 -0.50 -25.39 -26.61
CA ILE A 10 0.70 -25.21 -25.78
C ILE A 10 1.36 -23.87 -26.08
N SER A 11 1.48 -23.49 -27.35
CA SER A 11 2.08 -22.20 -27.73
C SER A 11 1.25 -21.00 -27.22
N ALA A 12 -0.08 -21.11 -27.26
CA ALA A 12 -0.99 -20.09 -26.75
C ALA A 12 -0.88 -19.94 -25.23
N ALA A 13 -0.71 -21.05 -24.49
CA ALA A 13 -0.53 -21.02 -23.05
C ALA A 13 0.74 -20.24 -22.64
N TYR A 14 1.86 -20.49 -23.31
CA TYR A 14 3.11 -19.76 -23.03
C TYR A 14 2.98 -18.25 -23.31
N VAL A 15 2.39 -17.88 -24.45
CA VAL A 15 2.14 -16.47 -24.77
C VAL A 15 1.19 -15.85 -23.75
N GLY A 16 0.14 -16.58 -23.35
CA GLY A 16 -0.79 -16.16 -22.31
C GLY A 16 -0.12 -15.91 -20.96
N CYS A 17 0.79 -16.79 -20.52
CA CYS A 17 1.56 -16.59 -19.30
C CYS A 17 2.39 -15.32 -19.35
N ILE A 18 3.11 -15.08 -20.45
CA ILE A 18 3.93 -13.86 -20.63
C ILE A 18 3.04 -12.61 -20.57
N LEU A 19 1.90 -12.63 -21.28
CA LEU A 19 0.94 -11.52 -21.26
C LEU A 19 0.36 -11.28 -19.86
N ALA A 20 0.01 -12.35 -19.13
CA ALA A 20 -0.48 -12.24 -17.76
C ALA A 20 0.58 -11.61 -16.84
N THR A 21 1.84 -12.04 -16.93
CA THR A 21 2.93 -11.43 -16.16
C THR A 21 3.09 -9.94 -16.49
N LEU A 22 3.06 -9.58 -17.78
CA LEU A 22 3.15 -8.18 -18.20
C LEU A 22 1.99 -7.34 -17.66
N LEU A 23 0.76 -7.85 -17.72
CA LEU A 23 -0.42 -7.18 -17.17
C LEU A 23 -0.29 -6.96 -15.65
N CYS A 24 0.15 -7.98 -14.90
CA CYS A 24 0.38 -7.86 -13.46
C CYS A 24 1.43 -6.80 -13.12
N VAL A 25 2.56 -6.80 -13.83
CA VAL A 25 3.65 -5.84 -13.59
C VAL A 25 3.20 -4.41 -13.92
N VAL A 26 2.57 -4.21 -15.08
CA VAL A 26 2.07 -2.88 -15.49
C VAL A 26 1.02 -2.37 -14.52
N TYR A 27 0.05 -3.21 -14.15
CA TYR A 27 -0.97 -2.83 -13.17
C TYR A 27 -0.35 -2.48 -11.80
N GLY A 28 0.57 -3.31 -11.32
CA GLY A 28 1.31 -3.05 -10.09
C GLY A 28 2.00 -1.69 -10.11
N ILE A 29 2.80 -1.40 -11.15
CA ILE A 29 3.50 -0.12 -11.30
C ILE A 29 2.53 1.06 -11.35
N LEU A 30 1.42 0.95 -12.07
CA LEU A 30 0.42 2.04 -12.18
C LEU A 30 -0.37 2.27 -10.88
N ASN A 31 -0.50 1.26 -10.02
CA ASN A 31 -1.36 1.30 -8.85
C ASN A 31 -0.60 1.31 -7.51
N TRP A 32 0.73 1.13 -7.52
CA TRP A 32 1.51 0.98 -6.27
C TRP A 32 1.48 2.23 -5.36
N ASN A 33 1.27 3.42 -5.93
CA ASN A 33 1.33 4.69 -5.19
C ASN A 33 -0.04 5.37 -4.99
N LYS A 34 -1.14 4.66 -5.27
CA LYS A 34 -2.50 5.23 -5.17
C LYS A 34 -3.14 5.13 -3.78
N GLY A 35 -2.49 4.45 -2.83
CA GLY A 35 -2.96 4.32 -1.45
C GLY A 35 -2.45 5.41 -0.49
N ASP A 36 -1.45 6.19 -0.91
CA ASP A 36 -0.75 7.15 -0.03
C ASP A 36 -1.62 8.35 0.36
N GLU A 37 -2.57 8.76 -0.49
CA GLU A 37 -3.48 9.89 -0.17
C GLU A 37 -4.36 9.62 1.06
N GLU A 38 -4.80 8.37 1.26
CA GLU A 38 -5.61 7.97 2.42
C GLU A 38 -4.73 7.81 3.67
N GLU A 39 -3.45 7.48 3.49
CA GLU A 39 -2.46 7.33 4.56
C GLU A 39 -2.10 8.69 5.18
N GLN A 40 -1.87 9.72 4.36
CA GLN A 40 -1.59 11.08 4.86
C GLN A 40 -2.75 11.65 5.69
N ALA A 41 -4.00 11.38 5.28
CA ALA A 41 -5.17 11.80 6.02
C ALA A 41 -5.24 11.11 7.40
N GLN A 42 -5.01 9.80 7.45
CA GLN A 42 -4.95 9.01 8.69
C GLN A 42 -3.84 9.49 9.62
N ILE A 43 -2.62 9.73 9.10
CA ILE A 43 -1.49 10.25 9.88
C ILE A 43 -1.86 11.59 10.54
N SER A 44 -2.52 12.48 9.80
CA SER A 44 -2.93 13.79 10.32
C SER A 44 -4.03 13.68 11.40
N GLU A 45 -4.86 12.65 11.34
CA GLU A 45 -5.89 12.37 12.33
C GLU A 45 -5.29 11.80 13.61
N GLU A 46 -4.42 10.80 13.50
CA GLU A 46 -3.67 10.19 14.61
C GLU A 46 -2.90 11.26 15.40
N ILE A 47 -2.15 12.15 14.72
CA ILE A 47 -1.42 13.25 15.38
C ILE A 47 -2.38 14.14 16.21
N LYS A 48 -3.56 14.46 15.67
CA LYS A 48 -4.55 15.27 16.39
C LYS A 48 -5.17 14.54 17.57
N TRP A 49 -5.35 13.22 17.49
CA TRP A 49 -5.83 12.42 18.60
C TRP A 49 -4.79 12.37 19.72
N HIS A 50 -3.54 12.08 19.38
CA HIS A 50 -2.43 12.09 20.34
C HIS A 50 -2.28 13.45 21.04
N GLU A 51 -2.36 14.57 20.31
CA GLU A 51 -2.26 15.90 20.91
C GLU A 51 -3.44 16.18 21.88
N LYS A 52 -4.66 15.76 21.52
CA LYS A 52 -5.82 15.89 22.42
C LYS A 52 -5.74 14.99 23.64
N GLU A 53 -5.21 13.79 23.49
CA GLU A 53 -5.03 12.84 24.60
C GLU A 53 -4.06 13.42 25.61
N LYS A 54 -2.89 13.91 25.15
CA LYS A 54 -1.93 14.63 26.00
C LYS A 54 -2.55 15.84 26.70
N ASP A 55 -3.32 16.65 25.98
CA ASP A 55 -3.99 17.83 26.55
C ASP A 55 -5.02 17.44 27.63
N MET A 56 -5.76 16.33 27.45
CA MET A 56 -6.67 15.81 28.48
C MET A 56 -5.92 15.23 29.68
N GLU A 57 -4.82 14.51 29.46
CA GLU A 57 -4.00 13.94 30.53
C GLU A 57 -3.36 15.05 31.39
N GLU A 58 -2.83 16.09 30.76
CA GLU A 58 -2.25 17.24 31.46
C GLU A 58 -3.32 18.01 32.25
N LYS A 59 -4.48 18.29 31.63
CA LYS A 59 -5.53 19.12 32.25
C LYS A 59 -6.37 18.41 33.30
N GLU A 60 -6.75 17.17 33.05
CA GLU A 60 -7.70 16.43 33.90
C GLU A 60 -6.99 15.56 34.94
N LEU A 61 -5.85 14.97 34.59
CA LEU A 61 -5.11 14.05 35.47
C LEU A 61 -3.90 14.72 36.14
N GLY A 62 -3.44 15.87 35.63
CA GLY A 62 -2.24 16.54 36.13
C GLY A 62 -0.98 15.68 35.96
N LEU A 63 -1.04 14.70 35.07
CA LEU A 63 0.08 13.84 34.71
C LEU A 63 0.89 14.60 33.67
N TRP A 64 2.14 14.90 34.01
CA TRP A 64 3.10 15.46 33.08
C TRP A 64 3.93 14.29 32.55
N ASP A 65 3.92 14.07 31.24
CA ASP A 65 4.74 13.04 30.61
C ASP A 65 6.23 13.31 30.89
N GLU A 66 6.88 12.34 31.53
CA GLU A 66 8.33 12.32 31.78
C GLU A 66 9.14 11.96 30.52
N GLU A 67 8.47 11.67 29.40
CA GLU A 67 9.05 11.14 28.15
C GLU A 67 9.73 12.21 27.27
N ASP A 68 9.70 13.49 27.67
CA ASP A 68 10.38 14.62 27.02
C ASP A 68 11.84 14.87 27.52
N TYR A 69 12.50 13.88 28.16
CA TYR A 69 13.90 13.95 28.62
C TYR A 69 14.88 13.07 27.83
#